data_AF-A0AAV7V469-F1
#
_entry.id   AF-A0AAV7V469-F1
#
_cell.length_a   1.000
_cell.length_b   1.000
_cell.length_c   1.000
_cell.angle_alpha   90.00
_cell.angle_beta   90.00
_cell.angle_gamma   90.00
#
_symmetry.space_group_name_H-M   'P 1'
#
loop_
_entity.id
_entity.type
_entity.pdbx_description
1 polymer ?
#
loop_
_entity_poly.entity_id
_entity_poly.type
_entity_poly.pdbx_seq_one_letter_code
_entity_poly.pdbx_strand_id
1 'polypeptide(L)'
;MPTTGNAAAPLTSIHSSLHAPRLPPEVRQPPASRAPRVRAEAERLPSRQRAALEVPSDRGPRRLCGSSDGASGEAEKSTKTTDRRLKHHIPGLPHGLQSGLLPIYLRTVGHSFTRIGLTKSLFFPWLLKVVWAPFVDQYWTKQTWLLLTMCALTVACLICATLSPEVNFTALAIVLILMNVMAAVQDIAVDGMAVKLLSHDEIGYGNTVQVVAYKLGNVLAGGVSLTVIHRVGWSPLFLLLAFVYSLVIIYTWQVTPFQSFSSTSVQEEKPHQKRLNPWEVLKELLRVPGTPWTLFFVFNYKLGEQGAMTMFPLFLLDSGFSSQELGFWCGMVAMCFSIAGSALGGALISRKRSALSLVKTSLIWRLISLGFQTIILLMFTSTSSVLKAAAIFSIILQHFLAGMITTFTFSIMMQCTQKAAENIQATHYSFLATVEVLGKLTFSAVSGGLVDAVGFVPSFFLFLLLSSLTVIHIRRAPVTVS
;
A
#
# COMPACT_ATOMS: atom_id res chain seq x y z
N MET A 1 -54.21 -10.43 -40.50
CA MET A 1 -54.02 -9.93 -41.87
C MET A 1 -52.95 -8.84 -41.84
N PRO A 2 -52.04 -8.79 -42.82
CA PRO A 2 -50.88 -9.70 -43.01
C PRO A 2 -49.56 -8.87 -42.97
N THR A 3 -48.33 -9.37 -43.08
CA THR A 3 -47.69 -10.14 -44.17
C THR A 3 -46.33 -10.68 -43.67
N THR A 4 -46.13 -12.00 -43.53
CA THR A 4 -45.53 -12.97 -44.48
C THR A 4 -44.00 -12.99 -44.58
N GLY A 5 -43.44 -14.20 -44.44
CA GLY A 5 -42.37 -14.68 -45.31
C GLY A 5 -41.21 -15.42 -44.63
N ASN A 6 -41.30 -16.74 -44.44
CA ASN A 6 -40.45 -17.67 -45.21
C ASN A 6 -40.77 -19.14 -44.93
N ALA A 7 -40.72 -19.92 -46.01
CA ALA A 7 -41.13 -21.30 -46.12
C ALA A 7 -39.94 -22.25 -46.34
N ALA A 8 -40.15 -23.49 -45.89
CA ALA A 8 -39.78 -24.78 -46.51
C ALA A 8 -38.30 -25.23 -46.63
N ALA A 9 -38.12 -26.47 -46.15
CA ALA A 9 -36.97 -27.40 -46.26
C ALA A 9 -36.82 -27.95 -47.73
N PRO A 10 -35.93 -28.91 -48.12
CA PRO A 10 -35.54 -30.14 -47.39
C PRO A 10 -34.10 -30.68 -47.58
N LEU A 11 -33.81 -31.77 -46.86
CA LEU A 11 -32.64 -32.66 -46.94
C LEU A 11 -32.51 -33.41 -48.29
N THR A 12 -31.28 -33.68 -48.76
CA THR A 12 -30.79 -35.02 -49.20
C THR A 12 -29.33 -35.00 -49.70
N SER A 13 -28.62 -36.12 -49.45
CA SER A 13 -27.60 -36.76 -50.31
C SER A 13 -26.09 -36.39 -50.25
N ILE A 14 -25.36 -37.16 -49.43
CA ILE A 14 -24.19 -38.03 -49.75
C ILE A 14 -23.07 -37.49 -50.66
N HIS A 15 -21.85 -37.35 -50.10
CA HIS A 15 -20.64 -37.93 -50.72
C HIS A 15 -19.51 -38.16 -49.69
N SER A 16 -18.88 -39.32 -49.83
CA SER A 16 -17.74 -39.87 -49.09
C SER A 16 -16.42 -39.19 -49.42
N SER A 17 -15.53 -39.02 -48.42
CA SER A 17 -14.08 -39.05 -48.63
C SER A 17 -13.32 -39.29 -47.31
N LEU A 18 -12.35 -40.19 -47.40
CA LEU A 18 -11.42 -40.64 -46.38
C LEU A 18 -10.54 -39.49 -45.85
N HIS A 19 -10.26 -39.45 -44.55
CA HIS A 19 -8.90 -39.60 -43.98
C HIS A 19 -8.89 -39.35 -42.46
N ALA A 20 -8.09 -40.16 -41.77
CA ALA A 20 -7.89 -40.22 -40.32
C ALA A 20 -7.41 -38.89 -39.67
N PRO A 21 -7.69 -38.69 -38.36
CA PRO A 21 -7.25 -37.52 -37.62
C PRO A 21 -5.74 -37.54 -37.33
N ARG A 22 -5.08 -36.41 -37.64
CA ARG A 22 -3.69 -36.13 -37.26
C ARG A 22 -3.60 -35.98 -35.73
N LEU A 23 -2.81 -36.85 -35.10
CA LEU A 23 -2.34 -36.68 -33.71
C LEU A 23 -1.35 -35.49 -33.64
N PRO A 24 -1.37 -34.71 -32.54
CA PRO A 24 -0.39 -33.64 -32.30
C PRO A 24 0.99 -34.22 -31.95
N PRO A 25 2.10 -33.51 -32.26
CA PRO A 25 3.45 -34.02 -32.03
C PRO A 25 3.79 -34.10 -30.55
N GLU A 26 4.39 -35.24 -30.22
CA GLU A 26 4.90 -35.65 -28.93
C GLU A 26 6.03 -34.73 -28.43
N VAL A 27 5.93 -34.33 -27.17
CA VAL A 27 6.90 -33.51 -26.44
C VAL A 27 8.18 -34.33 -26.22
N ARG A 28 9.22 -34.07 -27.03
CA ARG A 28 10.56 -34.61 -26.78
C ARG A 28 11.18 -33.96 -25.55
N GLN A 29 11.52 -34.80 -24.57
CA GLN A 29 12.41 -34.48 -23.45
C GLN A 29 13.80 -34.06 -23.97
N PRO A 30 14.47 -33.07 -23.34
CA PRO A 30 15.83 -32.69 -23.72
C PRO A 30 16.85 -33.72 -23.20
N PRO A 31 17.92 -34.03 -23.96
CA PRO A 31 18.95 -34.96 -23.52
C PRO A 31 19.90 -34.30 -22.51
N ALA A 32 20.32 -35.11 -21.54
CA ALA A 32 21.38 -34.81 -20.59
C ALA A 32 22.77 -34.76 -21.29
N SER A 33 23.69 -34.01 -20.67
CA SER A 33 25.15 -33.93 -20.90
C SER A 33 25.68 -32.89 -21.92
N ARG A 34 26.35 -31.85 -21.41
CA ARG A 34 27.37 -31.06 -22.13
C ARG A 34 28.37 -30.40 -21.17
N ALA A 35 29.34 -31.19 -20.71
CA ALA A 35 30.72 -30.83 -20.35
C ALA A 35 31.41 -32.16 -19.97
N PRO A 36 32.52 -32.58 -20.61
CA PRO A 36 33.73 -31.76 -20.72
C PRO A 36 34.40 -31.87 -22.11
N ARG A 37 34.40 -30.77 -22.87
CA ARG A 37 35.22 -30.65 -24.10
C ARG A 37 36.44 -29.73 -23.92
N VAL A 38 36.80 -29.41 -22.68
CA VAL A 38 37.97 -28.58 -22.33
C VAL A 38 39.18 -29.43 -21.91
N ARG A 39 39.03 -30.75 -21.77
CA ARG A 39 40.10 -31.64 -21.28
C ARG A 39 40.95 -32.30 -22.38
N ALA A 40 40.58 -32.15 -23.65
CA ALA A 40 41.27 -32.78 -24.77
C ALA A 40 42.25 -31.86 -25.54
N GLU A 41 42.37 -30.58 -25.16
CA GLU A 41 43.30 -29.62 -25.78
C GLU A 41 44.51 -29.26 -24.90
N ALA A 42 44.54 -29.73 -23.65
CA ALA A 42 45.65 -29.46 -22.72
C ALA A 42 46.87 -30.40 -22.89
N GLU A 43 46.81 -31.39 -23.79
CA GLU A 43 47.90 -32.35 -24.02
C GLU A 43 48.90 -31.93 -25.12
N ARG A 44 48.78 -30.72 -25.68
CA ARG A 44 49.70 -30.21 -26.74
C ARG A 44 50.50 -28.96 -26.36
N LEU A 45 51.00 -28.86 -25.12
CA LEU A 45 51.87 -27.76 -24.72
C LEU A 45 53.19 -28.25 -24.10
N PRO A 46 54.35 -27.67 -24.50
CA PRO A 46 55.67 -28.10 -24.04
C PRO A 46 55.97 -27.75 -22.58
N SER A 47 56.91 -28.51 -22.02
CA SER A 47 57.18 -28.81 -20.60
C SER A 47 57.58 -27.68 -19.64
N ARG A 48 57.49 -26.39 -20.04
CA ARG A 48 57.91 -25.26 -19.18
C ARG A 48 56.81 -24.47 -18.47
N GLN A 49 55.53 -24.82 -18.66
CA GLN A 49 54.40 -24.18 -17.96
C GLN A 49 53.67 -25.07 -16.93
N ARG A 50 54.14 -26.30 -16.69
CA ARG A 50 53.52 -27.24 -15.72
C ARG A 50 53.81 -26.94 -14.24
N ALA A 51 54.73 -26.03 -13.92
CA ALA A 51 55.20 -25.80 -12.55
C ALA A 51 54.37 -24.80 -11.71
N ALA A 52 53.25 -24.29 -12.22
CA ALA A 52 52.41 -23.32 -11.50
C ALA A 52 51.09 -23.89 -10.94
N LEU A 53 50.90 -25.22 -11.00
CA LEU A 53 49.69 -25.91 -10.56
C LEU A 53 50.07 -27.13 -9.69
N GLU A 54 50.79 -26.89 -8.61
CA GLU A 54 50.94 -27.87 -7.52
C GLU A 54 50.33 -27.28 -6.24
N VAL A 55 49.26 -27.92 -5.76
CA VAL A 55 48.78 -27.81 -4.37
C VAL A 55 49.04 -29.18 -3.72
N PRO A 56 49.62 -29.25 -2.51
CA PRO A 56 50.09 -30.53 -1.96
C PRO A 56 48.94 -31.41 -1.49
N SER A 57 49.04 -32.70 -1.81
CA SER A 57 48.26 -33.79 -1.23
C SER A 57 49.10 -34.49 -0.17
N ASP A 58 48.68 -34.47 1.10
CA ASP A 58 48.98 -35.59 1.99
C ASP A 58 48.01 -35.75 3.19
N ARG A 59 47.81 -37.03 3.54
CA ARG A 59 47.24 -37.67 4.74
C ARG A 59 45.75 -38.06 4.76
N GLY A 60 45.54 -39.39 4.73
CA GLY A 60 44.26 -40.09 4.83
C GLY A 60 43.66 -40.20 6.24
N PRO A 61 42.94 -41.30 6.55
CA PRO A 61 41.49 -41.32 6.64
C PRO A 61 40.99 -41.04 8.06
N ARG A 62 40.05 -40.09 8.23
CA ARG A 62 39.30 -39.92 9.48
C ARG A 62 37.83 -39.60 9.23
N ARG A 63 37.00 -40.59 9.56
CA ARG A 63 35.65 -40.55 10.15
C ARG A 63 34.67 -39.49 9.60
N LEU A 64 33.64 -40.01 8.95
CA LEU A 64 32.28 -39.47 8.97
C LEU A 64 31.90 -39.06 10.41
N CYS A 65 31.76 -37.76 10.66
CA CYS A 65 30.90 -37.21 11.70
C CYS A 65 30.40 -35.84 11.21
N GLY A 66 29.08 -35.66 11.28
CA GLY A 66 28.34 -34.59 10.62
C GLY A 66 28.69 -33.18 11.09
N SER A 67 28.51 -32.23 10.18
CA SER A 67 28.27 -30.82 10.49
C SER A 67 27.63 -30.11 9.28
N SER A 68 26.61 -30.71 8.67
CA SER A 68 25.71 -30.01 7.74
C SER A 68 24.59 -29.24 8.46
N ASP A 69 24.49 -29.36 9.78
CA ASP A 69 23.47 -28.69 10.60
C ASP A 69 23.90 -27.29 11.10
N GLY A 70 25.17 -26.92 10.91
CA GLY A 70 25.70 -25.62 11.33
C GLY A 70 25.39 -24.48 10.34
N ALA A 71 25.62 -24.70 9.04
CA ALA A 71 25.44 -23.67 8.01
C ALA A 71 23.96 -23.42 7.67
N SER A 72 23.13 -24.46 7.69
CA SER A 72 21.68 -24.36 7.58
C SER A 72 21.07 -23.71 8.83
N GLY A 73 21.58 -24.04 10.02
CA GLY A 73 21.18 -23.43 11.29
C GLY A 73 21.61 -21.96 11.44
N GLU A 74 22.75 -21.55 10.88
CA GLU A 74 23.21 -20.15 10.87
C GLU A 74 22.48 -19.29 9.83
N ALA A 75 22.19 -19.83 8.64
CA ALA A 75 21.34 -19.16 7.66
C ALA A 75 19.90 -19.03 8.18
N GLU A 76 19.34 -20.09 8.77
CA GLU A 76 17.99 -20.07 9.37
C GLU A 76 17.92 -19.20 10.63
N LYS A 77 18.98 -19.16 11.46
CA LYS A 77 19.10 -18.19 12.57
C LYS A 77 19.27 -16.76 12.07
N SER A 78 20.06 -16.52 11.02
CA SER A 78 20.27 -15.19 10.45
C SER A 78 18.96 -14.65 9.88
N THR A 79 18.25 -15.44 9.07
CA THR A 79 16.91 -15.12 8.56
C THR A 79 15.89 -14.93 9.68
N LYS A 80 15.87 -15.78 10.73
CA LYS A 80 14.98 -15.58 11.90
C LYS A 80 15.35 -14.34 12.74
N THR A 81 16.62 -13.94 12.78
CA THR A 81 17.10 -12.78 13.54
C THR A 81 16.84 -11.48 12.78
N THR A 82 17.00 -11.48 11.46
CA THR A 82 16.65 -10.39 10.55
C THR A 82 15.14 -10.16 10.49
N ASP A 83 14.35 -11.25 10.42
CA ASP A 83 12.89 -11.23 10.50
C ASP A 83 12.38 -10.71 11.87
N ARG A 84 13.11 -10.99 12.96
CA ARG A 84 12.86 -10.33 14.25
C ARG A 84 13.15 -8.83 14.18
N ARG A 85 14.27 -8.37 13.61
CA ARG A 85 14.68 -6.96 13.73
C ARG A 85 13.75 -5.96 13.03
N LEU A 86 13.02 -6.36 11.98
CA LEU A 86 12.09 -5.48 11.26
C LEU A 86 10.67 -5.37 11.87
N LYS A 87 10.27 -6.34 12.70
CA LYS A 87 8.86 -6.56 13.11
C LYS A 87 8.29 -5.57 14.15
N HIS A 88 9.08 -4.65 14.68
CA HIS A 88 8.75 -4.01 15.97
C HIS A 88 8.23 -2.58 15.88
N HIS A 89 8.14 -2.01 14.68
CA HIS A 89 7.57 -0.68 14.50
C HIS A 89 6.12 -0.78 14.00
N ILE A 90 5.22 -0.02 14.62
CA ILE A 90 3.83 0.13 14.19
C ILE A 90 3.66 1.54 13.57
N PRO A 91 4.08 1.74 12.31
CA PRO A 91 4.07 3.07 11.66
C PRO A 91 2.65 3.63 11.45
N GLY A 92 1.61 2.81 11.57
CA GLY A 92 0.22 3.21 11.32
C GLY A 92 -0.46 3.99 12.43
N LEU A 93 0.15 4.15 13.62
CA LEU A 93 -0.54 4.81 14.73
C LEU A 93 -0.93 6.28 14.44
N PRO A 94 -0.03 7.16 13.95
CA PRO A 94 -0.38 8.56 13.69
C PRO A 94 -1.46 8.69 12.60
N HIS A 95 -1.33 7.89 11.54
CA HIS A 95 -2.30 7.88 10.45
C HIS A 95 -3.67 7.40 10.94
N GLY A 96 -3.75 6.30 11.70
CA GLY A 96 -5.00 5.75 12.24
C GLY A 96 -5.78 6.76 13.09
N LEU A 97 -5.07 7.47 13.97
CA LEU A 97 -5.64 8.50 14.83
C LEU A 97 -6.30 9.62 14.00
N GLN A 98 -5.63 10.08 12.95
CA GLN A 98 -6.12 11.19 12.15
C GLN A 98 -7.13 10.78 11.07
N SER A 99 -7.02 9.55 10.54
CA SER A 99 -7.93 9.06 9.51
C SER A 99 -9.23 8.49 10.09
N GLY A 100 -9.16 7.86 11.27
CA GLY A 100 -10.28 7.13 11.89
C GLY A 100 -10.91 7.84 13.08
N LEU A 101 -10.10 8.22 14.08
CA LEU A 101 -10.61 8.78 15.34
C LEU A 101 -11.03 10.25 15.21
N LEU A 102 -10.13 11.09 14.70
CA LEU A 102 -10.30 12.54 14.70
C LEU A 102 -11.56 13.02 13.96
N PRO A 103 -11.90 12.54 12.74
CA PRO A 103 -13.06 13.04 12.01
C PRO A 103 -14.39 12.79 12.74
N ILE A 104 -14.56 11.58 13.28
CA ILE A 104 -15.77 11.17 13.98
C ILE A 104 -15.86 11.90 15.32
N TYR A 105 -14.74 11.98 16.07
CA TYR A 105 -14.71 12.71 17.33
C TYR A 105 -15.03 14.20 17.17
N LEU A 106 -14.40 14.88 16.21
CA LEU A 106 -14.68 16.30 15.94
C LEU A 106 -16.15 16.53 15.55
N ARG A 107 -16.76 15.58 14.85
CA ARG A 107 -18.20 15.66 14.54
C ARG A 107 -19.06 15.52 15.79
N THR A 108 -18.70 14.65 16.75
CA THR A 108 -19.42 14.53 18.04
C THR A 108 -19.36 15.80 18.88
N VAL A 109 -18.28 16.58 18.76
CA VAL A 109 -18.11 17.90 19.40
C VAL A 109 -18.86 19.01 18.65
N GLY A 110 -19.44 18.71 17.47
CA GLY A 110 -20.25 19.67 16.70
C GLY A 110 -19.49 20.47 15.65
N HIS A 111 -18.23 20.12 15.32
CA HIS A 111 -17.55 20.76 14.20
C HIS A 111 -18.22 20.41 12.85
N SER A 112 -18.20 21.38 11.93
CA SER A 112 -18.75 21.22 10.57
C SER A 112 -17.93 20.25 9.71
N PHE A 113 -18.54 19.71 8.64
CA PHE A 113 -17.85 18.79 7.74
C PHE A 113 -16.68 19.46 7.03
N THR A 114 -16.76 20.76 6.73
CA THR A 114 -15.65 21.55 6.18
C THR A 114 -14.43 21.51 7.09
N ARG A 115 -14.61 21.77 8.39
CA ARG A 115 -13.49 21.75 9.35
C ARG A 115 -12.87 20.35 9.46
N ILE A 116 -13.71 19.32 9.43
CA ILE A 116 -13.28 17.92 9.42
C ILE A 116 -12.55 17.54 8.12
N GLY A 117 -13.02 18.02 6.97
CA GLY A 117 -12.33 17.85 5.69
C GLY A 117 -10.97 18.54 5.71
N LEU A 118 -10.89 19.76 6.21
CA LEU A 118 -9.64 20.52 6.32
C LEU A 118 -8.61 19.85 7.25
N THR A 119 -9.01 18.98 8.19
CA THR A 119 -8.02 18.19 8.95
C THR A 119 -7.25 17.21 8.07
N LYS A 120 -7.70 16.93 6.84
CA LYS A 120 -6.92 16.15 5.86
C LYS A 120 -5.72 16.93 5.33
N SER A 121 -5.74 18.26 5.37
CA SER A 121 -4.56 19.09 5.07
C SER A 121 -3.44 18.88 6.08
N LEU A 122 -3.72 18.35 7.28
CA LEU A 122 -2.68 18.00 8.26
C LEU A 122 -1.73 16.92 7.73
N PHE A 123 -2.15 16.12 6.73
CA PHE A 123 -1.30 15.12 6.06
C PHE A 123 -0.32 15.71 5.04
N PHE A 124 -0.32 17.03 4.81
CA PHE A 124 0.60 17.69 3.87
C PHE A 124 2.09 17.33 4.06
N PRO A 125 2.64 17.17 5.30
CA PRO A 125 4.02 16.74 5.49
C PRO A 125 4.40 15.43 4.80
N TRP A 126 3.44 14.52 4.57
CA TRP A 126 3.66 13.26 3.85
C TRP A 126 3.97 13.49 2.36
N LEU A 127 3.45 14.57 1.76
CA LEU A 127 3.78 14.97 0.39
C LEU A 127 5.20 15.54 0.29
N LEU A 128 5.72 16.08 1.40
CA LEU A 128 7.06 16.66 1.49
C LEU A 128 8.14 15.64 1.86
N LYS A 129 7.86 14.32 1.84
CA LYS A 129 8.85 13.26 2.13
C LYS A 129 10.16 13.43 1.37
N VAL A 130 10.10 13.87 0.11
CA VAL A 130 11.28 14.15 -0.72
C VAL A 130 12.17 15.25 -0.14
N VAL A 131 11.56 16.24 0.54
CA VAL A 131 12.29 17.33 1.22
C VAL A 131 12.98 16.82 2.48
N TRP A 132 12.30 15.94 3.24
CA TRP A 132 12.84 15.41 4.50
C TRP A 132 13.90 14.33 4.27
N ALA A 133 13.83 13.55 3.19
CA ALA A 133 14.70 12.38 2.98
C ALA A 133 16.21 12.69 3.02
N PRO A 134 16.74 13.72 2.32
CA PRO A 134 18.16 14.08 2.39
C PRO A 134 18.61 14.43 3.81
N PHE A 135 17.74 15.04 4.61
CA PHE A 135 18.03 15.40 6.00
C PHE A 135 18.14 14.14 6.88
N VAL A 136 17.24 13.17 6.69
CA VAL A 136 17.30 11.89 7.40
C VAL A 136 18.50 11.04 6.97
N ASP A 137 18.99 11.22 5.74
CA ASP A 137 20.18 10.52 5.22
C ASP A 137 21.50 11.11 5.72
N GLN A 138 21.58 12.43 5.90
CA GLN A 138 22.86 13.12 6.13
C GLN A 138 23.26 13.28 7.60
N TYR A 139 22.32 13.48 8.51
CA TYR A 139 22.64 14.01 9.84
C TYR A 139 22.90 12.94 10.91
N TRP A 140 22.09 11.87 10.96
CA TRP A 140 22.17 10.86 12.01
C TRP A 140 21.89 9.46 11.46
N THR A 141 22.23 8.43 12.26
CA THR A 141 21.88 7.06 11.93
C THR A 141 20.36 6.87 11.92
N LYS A 142 19.88 5.94 11.08
CA LYS A 142 18.43 5.66 10.97
C LYS A 142 17.80 5.23 12.30
N GLN A 143 18.57 4.55 13.14
CA GLN A 143 18.17 4.16 14.50
C GLN A 143 18.02 5.38 15.42
N THR A 144 18.94 6.34 15.34
CA THR A 144 18.84 7.60 16.11
C THR A 144 17.61 8.39 15.66
N TRP A 145 17.36 8.48 14.34
CA TRP A 145 16.15 9.09 13.80
C TRP A 145 14.87 8.39 14.26
N LEU A 146 14.86 7.06 14.30
CA LEU A 146 13.73 6.28 14.80
C LEU A 146 13.44 6.61 16.28
N LEU A 147 14.46 6.60 17.13
CA LEU A 147 14.31 6.91 18.56
C LEU A 147 13.86 8.37 18.77
N LEU A 148 14.47 9.33 18.06
CA LEU A 148 14.13 10.74 18.15
C LEU A 148 12.68 11.01 17.76
N THR A 149 12.24 10.44 16.64
CA THR A 149 10.85 10.59 16.17
C THR A 149 9.85 9.91 17.10
N MET A 150 10.17 8.74 17.67
CA MET A 150 9.33 8.11 18.69
C MET A 150 9.22 8.98 19.95
N CYS A 151 10.32 9.55 20.44
CA CYS A 151 10.28 10.48 21.58
C CYS A 151 9.42 11.72 21.28
N ALA A 152 9.58 12.30 20.08
CA ALA A 152 8.79 13.43 19.65
C ALA A 152 7.30 13.10 19.53
N LEU A 153 6.94 11.90 19.05
CA LEU A 153 5.55 11.42 19.01
C LEU A 153 4.98 11.21 20.42
N THR A 154 5.76 10.67 21.35
CA THR A 154 5.36 10.59 22.78
C THR A 154 5.05 11.97 23.34
N VAL A 155 5.95 12.93 23.15
CA VAL A 155 5.76 14.32 23.62
C VAL A 155 4.53 14.95 22.97
N ALA A 156 4.33 14.75 21.67
CA ALA A 156 3.14 15.25 20.99
C ALA A 156 1.84 14.63 21.54
N CYS A 157 1.84 13.33 21.85
CA CYS A 157 0.71 12.68 22.53
C CYS A 157 0.47 13.27 23.91
N LEU A 158 1.51 13.54 24.71
CA LEU A 158 1.37 14.20 26.01
C LEU A 158 0.79 15.60 25.89
N ILE A 159 1.22 16.39 24.90
CA ILE A 159 0.64 17.71 24.63
C ILE A 159 -0.84 17.56 24.23
N CYS A 160 -1.17 16.65 23.31
CA CYS A 160 -2.55 16.36 22.93
C CYS A 160 -3.43 15.93 24.11
N ALA A 161 -2.87 15.25 25.12
CA ALA A 161 -3.59 14.89 26.34
C ALA A 161 -3.99 16.12 27.18
N THR A 162 -3.27 17.24 27.05
CA THR A 162 -3.59 18.51 27.74
C THR A 162 -4.49 19.43 26.93
N LEU A 163 -4.58 19.22 25.61
CA LEU A 163 -5.39 20.03 24.71
C LEU A 163 -6.79 19.41 24.55
N SER A 164 -7.82 20.10 25.04
CA SER A 164 -9.20 19.77 24.72
C SER A 164 -9.53 20.23 23.29
N PRO A 165 -10.03 19.35 22.41
CA PRO A 165 -10.39 19.71 21.04
C PRO A 165 -11.50 20.78 20.98
N GLU A 166 -12.34 20.83 22.01
CA GLU A 166 -13.47 21.76 22.16
C GLU A 166 -13.02 23.21 22.35
N VAL A 167 -11.88 23.43 23.01
CA VAL A 167 -11.38 24.77 23.38
C VAL A 167 -10.22 25.20 22.49
N ASN A 168 -9.32 24.28 22.14
CA ASN A 168 -8.01 24.60 21.57
C ASN A 168 -7.77 23.94 20.20
N PHE A 169 -8.76 23.97 19.30
CA PHE A 169 -8.69 23.31 17.99
C PHE A 169 -7.44 23.71 17.18
N THR A 170 -7.08 24.99 17.13
CA THR A 170 -5.90 25.46 16.38
C THR A 170 -4.60 24.92 16.97
N ALA A 171 -4.46 24.94 18.31
CA ALA A 171 -3.29 24.38 18.97
C ALA A 171 -3.19 22.87 18.72
N LEU A 172 -4.32 22.15 18.79
CA LEU A 172 -4.38 20.74 18.47
C LEU A 172 -3.97 20.48 17.01
N ALA A 173 -4.44 21.29 16.06
CA ALA A 173 -4.05 21.17 14.66
C ALA A 173 -2.54 21.37 14.44
N ILE A 174 -1.91 22.33 15.13
CA ILE A 174 -0.46 22.55 15.08
C ILE A 174 0.29 21.32 15.59
N VAL A 175 -0.12 20.76 16.73
CA VAL A 175 0.49 19.54 17.29
C VAL A 175 0.30 18.34 16.34
N LEU A 176 -0.87 18.19 15.72
CA LEU A 176 -1.13 17.13 14.76
C LEU A 176 -0.31 17.28 13.46
N ILE A 177 -0.05 18.50 12.99
CA ILE A 177 0.90 18.74 11.89
C ILE A 177 2.30 18.29 12.30
N LEU A 178 2.75 18.67 13.51
CA LEU A 178 4.05 18.26 14.02
C LEU A 178 4.15 16.73 14.14
N MET A 179 3.08 16.06 14.61
CA MET A 179 2.99 14.60 14.60
C MET A 179 3.15 14.02 13.19
N ASN A 180 2.53 14.62 12.17
CA ASN A 180 2.69 14.16 10.79
C ASN A 180 4.11 14.38 10.25
N VAL A 181 4.78 15.47 10.61
CA VAL A 181 6.18 15.68 10.24
C VAL A 181 7.05 14.59 10.87
N MET A 182 6.88 14.33 12.17
CA MET A 182 7.63 13.28 12.87
C MET A 182 7.34 11.89 12.30
N ALA A 183 6.08 11.60 11.97
CA ALA A 183 5.68 10.34 11.35
C ALA A 183 6.26 10.18 9.93
N ALA A 184 6.30 11.24 9.12
CA ALA A 184 6.90 11.22 7.80
C ALA A 184 8.42 11.00 7.86
N VAL A 185 9.12 11.64 8.80
CA VAL A 185 10.55 11.43 9.07
C VAL A 185 10.82 10.01 9.56
N GLN A 186 9.98 9.51 10.46
CA GLN A 186 10.06 8.15 10.99
C GLN A 186 9.91 7.11 9.88
N ASP A 187 8.95 7.29 8.98
CA ASP A 187 8.71 6.40 7.85
C ASP A 187 9.95 6.29 6.94
N ILE A 188 10.58 7.41 6.60
CA ILE A 188 11.84 7.43 5.83
C ILE A 188 12.96 6.68 6.58
N ALA A 189 13.05 6.85 7.90
CA ALA A 189 14.06 6.17 8.69
C ALA A 189 13.84 4.64 8.72
N VAL A 190 12.59 4.20 8.87
CA VAL A 190 12.19 2.78 8.88
C VAL A 190 12.41 2.15 7.52
N ASP A 191 12.03 2.82 6.43
CA ASP A 191 12.24 2.35 5.07
C ASP A 191 13.74 2.23 4.76
N GLY A 192 14.53 3.23 5.16
CA GLY A 192 15.99 3.18 5.03
C GLY A 192 16.65 2.06 5.86
N MET A 193 16.08 1.68 6.99
CA MET A 193 16.53 0.50 7.75
C MET A 193 16.11 -0.79 7.06
N ALA A 194 14.89 -0.89 6.56
CA ALA A 194 14.40 -2.08 5.87
C ALA A 194 15.31 -2.45 4.69
N VAL A 195 15.68 -1.47 3.87
CA VAL A 195 16.61 -1.67 2.74
C VAL A 195 17.99 -2.18 3.19
N LYS A 196 18.48 -1.78 4.36
CA LYS A 196 19.78 -2.22 4.88
C LYS A 196 19.74 -3.60 5.54
N LEU A 197 18.58 -4.00 6.08
CA LEU A 197 18.44 -5.26 6.80
C LEU A 197 17.98 -6.41 5.91
N LEU A 198 17.17 -6.14 4.89
CA LEU A 198 16.60 -7.17 4.02
C LEU A 198 17.56 -7.51 2.89
N SER A 199 17.85 -8.81 2.70
CA SER A 199 18.50 -9.29 1.49
C SER A 199 17.56 -9.14 0.28
N HIS A 200 18.09 -9.13 -0.95
CA HIS A 200 17.29 -8.92 -2.16
C HIS A 200 16.08 -9.87 -2.29
N ASP A 201 16.23 -11.11 -1.83
CA ASP A 201 15.17 -12.13 -1.86
C ASP A 201 14.12 -11.94 -0.75
N GLU A 202 14.46 -11.22 0.33
CA GLU A 202 13.60 -10.99 1.49
C GLU A 202 12.79 -9.69 1.40
N ILE A 203 13.14 -8.76 0.49
CA ILE A 203 12.50 -7.44 0.35
C ILE A 203 10.97 -7.55 0.18
N GLY A 204 10.49 -8.50 -0.62
CA GLY A 204 9.05 -8.71 -0.83
C GLY A 204 8.29 -9.12 0.44
N TYR A 205 8.90 -9.98 1.25
CA TYR A 205 8.32 -10.41 2.53
C TYR A 205 8.38 -9.27 3.55
N GLY A 206 9.50 -8.55 3.64
CA GLY A 206 9.67 -7.39 4.50
C GLY A 206 8.62 -6.29 4.26
N ASN A 207 8.38 -5.93 3.00
CA ASN A 207 7.36 -4.95 2.61
C ASN A 207 5.95 -5.42 3.01
N THR A 208 5.67 -6.72 2.91
CA THR A 208 4.36 -7.28 3.32
C THR A 208 4.16 -7.14 4.82
N VAL A 209 5.18 -7.44 5.63
CA VAL A 209 5.14 -7.26 7.10
C VAL A 209 4.92 -5.79 7.46
N GLN A 210 5.62 -4.86 6.79
CA GLN A 210 5.45 -3.41 7.01
C GLN A 210 4.01 -2.95 6.74
N VAL A 211 3.39 -3.38 5.63
CA VAL A 211 2.01 -3.01 5.30
C VAL A 211 1.01 -3.56 6.32
N VAL A 212 1.21 -4.80 6.78
CA VAL A 212 0.34 -5.41 7.81
C VAL A 212 0.50 -4.67 9.14
N ALA A 213 1.73 -4.37 9.56
CA ALA A 213 2.00 -3.59 10.77
C ALA A 213 1.40 -2.18 10.69
N TYR A 214 1.50 -1.52 9.54
CA TYR A 214 0.84 -0.24 9.28
C TYR A 214 -0.69 -0.33 9.44
N LYS A 215 -1.33 -1.31 8.80
CA LYS A 215 -2.79 -1.48 8.91
C LYS A 215 -3.21 -1.82 10.34
N LEU A 216 -2.44 -2.62 11.06
CA LEU A 216 -2.71 -2.92 12.47
C LEU A 216 -2.60 -1.66 13.35
N GLY A 217 -1.60 -0.82 13.11
CA GLY A 217 -1.49 0.50 13.74
C GLY A 217 -2.69 1.39 13.50
N ASN A 218 -3.18 1.41 12.25
CA ASN A 218 -4.38 2.16 11.91
C ASN A 218 -5.61 1.69 12.70
N VAL A 219 -5.77 0.37 12.86
CA VAL A 219 -6.87 -0.23 13.63
C VAL A 219 -6.79 0.16 15.11
N LEU A 220 -5.59 0.09 15.71
CA LEU A 220 -5.38 0.41 17.12
C LEU A 220 -5.61 1.90 17.42
N ALA A 221 -4.95 2.79 16.68
CA ALA A 221 -5.03 4.23 16.93
C ALA A 221 -6.31 4.88 16.39
N GLY A 222 -6.95 4.28 15.38
CA GLY A 222 -8.21 4.74 14.83
C GLY A 222 -9.40 4.04 15.47
N GLY A 223 -9.66 2.81 15.04
CA GLY A 223 -10.88 2.05 15.38
C GLY A 223 -11.02 1.74 16.86
N VAL A 224 -10.00 1.12 17.46
CA VAL A 224 -10.03 0.75 18.89
C VAL A 224 -10.13 2.00 19.75
N SER A 225 -9.29 3.00 19.47
CA SER A 225 -9.28 4.26 20.21
C SER A 225 -10.63 4.97 20.15
N LEU A 226 -11.27 5.06 18.98
CA LEU A 226 -12.60 5.65 18.84
C LEU A 226 -13.69 4.83 19.54
N THR A 227 -13.55 3.50 19.58
CA THR A 227 -14.49 2.61 20.28
C THR A 227 -14.45 2.83 21.79
N VAL A 228 -13.28 3.13 22.37
CA VAL A 228 -13.10 3.27 23.82
C VAL A 228 -13.13 4.71 24.33
N ILE A 229 -13.05 5.71 23.44
CA ILE A 229 -12.92 7.13 23.83
C ILE A 229 -14.08 7.63 24.71
N HIS A 230 -15.29 7.10 24.53
CA HIS A 230 -16.44 7.46 25.36
C HIS A 230 -16.33 6.96 26.81
N ARG A 231 -15.56 5.90 27.05
CA ARG A 231 -15.36 5.32 28.38
C ARG A 231 -14.12 5.89 29.07
N VAL A 232 -13.06 6.12 28.29
CA VAL A 232 -11.73 6.49 28.78
C VAL A 232 -11.53 8.00 28.81
N GLY A 233 -12.22 8.74 27.94
CA GLY A 233 -12.01 10.17 27.73
C GLY A 233 -10.80 10.49 26.85
N TRP A 234 -10.72 11.75 26.39
CA TRP A 234 -9.67 12.22 25.49
C TRP A 234 -8.27 12.17 26.11
N SER A 235 -8.10 12.79 27.29
CA SER A 235 -6.78 12.90 27.94
C SER A 235 -6.18 11.52 28.26
N PRO A 236 -6.89 10.60 28.94
CA PRO A 236 -6.31 9.30 29.28
C PRO A 236 -6.04 8.41 28.04
N LEU A 237 -6.78 8.60 26.95
CA LEU A 237 -6.49 7.93 25.68
C LEU A 237 -5.12 8.35 25.12
N PHE A 238 -4.84 9.66 25.08
CA PHE A 238 -3.54 10.15 24.60
C PHE A 238 -2.39 9.81 25.56
N LEU A 239 -2.64 9.75 26.88
CA LEU A 239 -1.68 9.21 27.84
C LEU A 239 -1.39 7.73 27.59
N LEU A 240 -2.40 6.92 27.26
CA LEU A 240 -2.22 5.52 26.88
C LEU A 240 -1.39 5.39 25.60
N LEU A 241 -1.64 6.23 24.57
CA LEU A 241 -0.80 6.25 23.37
C LEU A 241 0.65 6.63 23.68
N ALA A 242 0.87 7.65 24.51
CA ALA A 242 2.21 8.05 24.95
C ALA A 242 2.91 6.91 25.72
N PHE A 243 2.18 6.19 26.55
CA PHE A 243 2.69 5.02 27.27
C PHE A 243 3.09 3.90 26.29
N VAL A 244 2.24 3.59 25.29
CA VAL A 244 2.56 2.61 24.24
C VAL A 244 3.83 3.00 23.48
N TYR A 245 3.96 4.26 23.05
CA TYR A 245 5.19 4.73 22.40
C TYR A 245 6.41 4.58 23.32
N SER A 246 6.27 4.89 24.60
CA SER A 246 7.34 4.75 25.60
C SER A 246 7.79 3.29 25.75
N LEU A 247 6.87 2.33 25.76
CA LEU A 247 7.20 0.90 25.76
C LEU A 247 7.95 0.49 24.50
N VAL A 248 7.52 0.97 23.33
CA VAL A 248 8.21 0.70 22.05
C VAL A 248 9.62 1.31 22.04
N ILE A 249 9.81 2.50 22.62
CA ILE A 249 11.14 3.12 22.77
C ILE A 249 12.05 2.24 23.64
N ILE A 250 11.58 1.85 24.83
CA ILE A 250 12.35 1.01 25.76
C ILE A 250 12.73 -0.32 25.09
N TYR A 251 11.79 -0.96 24.41
CA TYR A 251 12.04 -2.19 23.68
C TYR A 251 13.08 -2.00 22.57
N THR A 252 12.91 -0.96 21.74
CA THR A 252 13.83 -0.65 20.63
C THR A 252 15.24 -0.37 21.15
N TRP A 253 15.36 0.33 22.27
CA TRP A 253 16.62 0.62 22.95
C TRP A 253 17.32 -0.64 23.47
N GLN A 254 16.56 -1.61 24.01
CA GLN A 254 17.12 -2.86 24.54
C GLN A 254 17.56 -3.85 23.45
N VAL A 255 16.82 -3.93 22.34
CA VAL A 255 17.06 -4.93 21.29
C VAL A 255 18.12 -4.49 20.28
N THR A 256 18.34 -3.18 20.15
CA THR A 256 19.26 -2.63 19.15
C THR A 256 20.56 -2.20 19.82
N PRO A 257 21.62 -3.03 19.83
CA PRO A 257 22.91 -2.55 20.28
C PRO A 257 23.35 -1.43 19.32
N PHE A 258 23.47 -0.22 19.87
CA PHE A 258 23.81 1.03 19.19
C PHE A 258 25.16 0.99 18.42
N GLN A 259 25.90 -0.10 18.54
CA GLN A 259 27.29 -0.26 18.09
C GLN A 259 27.50 -1.02 16.78
N SER A 260 26.48 -1.64 16.16
CA SER A 260 26.74 -2.57 15.03
C SER A 260 26.65 -1.97 13.62
N PHE A 261 26.23 -0.71 13.43
CA PHE A 261 26.02 -0.13 12.09
C PHE A 261 27.02 0.96 11.70
N SER A 262 28.00 1.24 12.56
CA SER A 262 29.09 2.19 12.31
C SER A 262 30.17 1.66 11.35
N SER A 263 30.10 0.39 10.91
CA SER A 263 31.21 -0.27 10.21
C SER A 263 30.84 -0.81 8.82
N THR A 264 30.01 -0.12 8.06
CA THR A 264 30.05 -0.20 6.59
C THR A 264 29.39 1.04 5.99
N SER A 265 29.96 2.21 6.28
CA SER A 265 29.85 3.28 5.31
C SER A 265 30.70 2.86 4.10
N VAL A 266 30.13 2.03 3.23
CA VAL A 266 30.39 2.24 1.81
C VAL A 266 29.87 3.66 1.60
N GLN A 267 30.77 4.63 1.71
CA GLN A 267 30.66 5.84 0.91
C GLN A 267 30.51 5.29 -0.51
N GLU A 268 29.27 5.10 -0.96
CA GLU A 268 29.01 5.18 -2.38
C GLU A 268 29.61 6.52 -2.76
N GLU A 269 30.69 6.46 -3.54
CA GLU A 269 31.19 7.63 -4.26
C GLU A 269 29.97 8.27 -4.86
N LYS A 270 29.58 9.45 -4.35
CA LYS A 270 28.51 10.23 -4.94
C LYS A 270 28.95 10.41 -6.38
N PRO A 271 28.29 9.79 -7.38
CA PRO A 271 28.51 10.23 -8.74
C PRO A 271 28.18 11.71 -8.67
N HIS A 272 29.06 12.56 -9.21
CA HIS A 272 28.73 13.95 -9.47
C HIS A 272 27.35 13.94 -10.12
N GLN A 273 26.30 14.17 -9.33
CA GLN A 273 24.94 14.17 -9.81
C GLN A 273 24.91 15.42 -10.67
N LYS A 274 25.04 15.19 -11.97
CA LYS A 274 24.66 16.15 -12.99
C LYS A 274 23.32 16.68 -12.50
N ARG A 275 23.26 17.97 -12.13
CA ARG A 275 22.01 18.62 -11.72
C ARG A 275 21.11 18.59 -12.95
N LEU A 276 20.43 17.48 -13.15
CA LEU A 276 19.44 17.34 -14.20
C LEU A 276 18.34 18.32 -13.82
N ASN A 277 18.01 19.20 -14.77
CA ASN A 277 16.95 20.17 -14.56
C ASN A 277 15.68 19.39 -14.18
N PRO A 278 14.97 19.73 -13.09
CA PRO A 278 13.75 19.02 -12.67
C PRO A 278 12.72 18.92 -13.81
N TRP A 279 12.72 19.92 -14.69
CA TRP A 279 11.92 19.97 -15.90
C TRP A 279 12.32 18.95 -16.96
N GLU A 280 13.61 18.67 -17.12
CA GLU A 280 14.10 17.63 -18.04
C GLU A 280 13.75 16.25 -17.53
N VAL A 281 13.91 16.01 -16.22
CA VAL A 281 13.48 14.76 -15.58
C VAL A 281 11.96 14.58 -15.76
N LEU A 282 11.15 15.61 -15.49
CA LEU A 282 9.70 15.53 -15.68
C LEU A 282 9.32 15.22 -17.13
N LYS A 283 9.98 15.84 -18.11
CA LYS A 283 9.77 15.53 -19.53
C LYS A 283 10.14 14.09 -19.86
N GLU A 284 11.23 13.58 -19.31
CA GLU A 284 11.68 12.20 -19.51
C GLU A 284 10.68 11.20 -18.90
N LEU A 285 10.17 11.49 -17.71
CA LEU A 285 9.12 10.70 -17.06
C LEU A 285 7.83 10.66 -17.88
N LEU A 286 7.38 11.81 -18.40
CA LEU A 286 6.16 11.91 -19.21
C LEU A 286 6.27 11.27 -20.60
N ARG A 287 7.50 11.09 -21.11
CA ARG A 287 7.77 10.40 -22.39
C ARG A 287 7.61 8.88 -22.30
N VAL A 288 7.63 8.31 -21.10
CA VAL A 288 7.43 6.87 -20.91
C VAL A 288 6.03 6.47 -21.43
N PRO A 289 5.93 5.43 -22.29
CA PRO A 289 4.67 5.08 -22.93
C PRO A 289 3.62 4.65 -21.91
N GLY A 290 2.46 5.30 -21.94
CA GLY A 290 1.35 5.05 -21.03
C GLY A 290 1.36 5.88 -19.73
N THR A 291 2.41 6.67 -19.48
CA THR A 291 2.52 7.47 -18.25
C THR A 291 1.47 8.58 -18.14
N PRO A 292 1.18 9.41 -19.17
CA PRO A 292 0.15 10.43 -19.06
C PRO A 292 -1.23 9.87 -18.73
N TRP A 293 -1.59 8.73 -19.34
CA TRP A 293 -2.84 8.03 -19.06
C TRP A 293 -2.84 7.49 -17.63
N THR A 294 -1.75 6.85 -17.20
CA THR A 294 -1.63 6.28 -15.85
C THR A 294 -1.68 7.37 -14.78
N LEU A 295 -1.06 8.53 -15.01
CA LEU A 295 -1.11 9.69 -14.13
C LEU A 295 -2.53 10.19 -13.91
N PHE A 296 -3.27 10.38 -15.00
CA PHE A 296 -4.66 10.79 -14.89
C PHE A 296 -5.48 9.72 -14.15
N PHE A 297 -5.31 8.45 -14.52
CA PHE A 297 -5.97 7.33 -13.87
C PHE A 297 -5.71 7.28 -12.36
N VAL A 298 -4.45 7.33 -11.90
CA VAL A 298 -4.12 7.25 -10.47
C VAL A 298 -4.58 8.47 -9.68
N PHE A 299 -4.65 9.65 -10.33
CA PHE A 299 -5.27 10.83 -9.74
C PHE A 299 -6.79 10.66 -9.59
N ASN A 300 -7.46 10.16 -10.63
CA ASN A 300 -8.93 10.15 -10.67
C ASN A 300 -9.57 8.93 -10.00
N TYR A 301 -8.91 7.76 -9.99
CA TYR A 301 -9.60 6.49 -9.68
C TYR A 301 -10.16 6.47 -8.26
N LYS A 302 -9.60 7.24 -7.32
CA LYS A 302 -10.03 7.21 -5.92
C LYS A 302 -10.93 8.36 -5.50
N LEU A 303 -11.18 9.35 -6.35
CA LEU A 303 -11.89 10.59 -5.97
C LEU A 303 -13.27 10.28 -5.35
N GLY A 304 -14.19 9.68 -6.11
CA GLY A 304 -15.54 9.38 -5.60
C GLY A 304 -15.55 8.44 -4.38
N GLU A 305 -14.68 7.43 -4.38
CA GLU A 305 -14.53 6.50 -3.25
C GLU A 305 -14.06 7.21 -1.98
N GLN A 306 -13.08 8.12 -2.07
CA GLN A 306 -12.54 8.82 -0.92
C GLN A 306 -13.56 9.77 -0.29
N GLY A 307 -14.38 10.44 -1.10
CA GLY A 307 -15.50 11.23 -0.60
C GLY A 307 -16.48 10.37 0.20
N ALA A 308 -16.92 9.24 -0.39
CA ALA A 308 -17.84 8.33 0.27
C ALA A 308 -17.26 7.71 1.55
N MET A 309 -16.01 7.22 1.53
CA MET A 309 -15.38 6.64 2.73
C MET A 309 -15.15 7.67 3.84
N THR A 310 -14.95 8.95 3.51
CA THR A 310 -14.78 10.01 4.51
C THR A 310 -16.13 10.46 5.08
N MET A 311 -17.14 10.61 4.22
CA MET A 311 -18.43 11.23 4.59
C MET A 311 -19.48 10.24 5.08
N PHE A 312 -19.48 8.97 4.62
CA PHE A 312 -20.49 7.99 5.02
C PHE A 312 -20.50 7.70 6.53
N PRO A 313 -19.35 7.51 7.22
CA PRO A 313 -19.36 7.35 8.67
C PRO A 313 -19.93 8.57 9.40
N LEU A 314 -19.69 9.78 8.89
CA LEU A 314 -20.19 11.02 9.47
C LEU A 314 -21.71 11.16 9.27
N PHE A 315 -22.22 10.74 8.11
CA PHE A 315 -23.67 10.64 7.87
C PHE A 315 -24.33 9.68 8.87
N LEU A 316 -23.74 8.51 9.11
CA LEU A 316 -24.26 7.55 10.07
C LEU A 316 -24.25 8.12 11.49
N LEU A 317 -23.18 8.84 11.87
CA LEU A 317 -23.12 9.51 13.16
C LEU A 317 -24.27 10.51 13.34
N ASP A 318 -24.51 11.36 12.33
CA ASP A 318 -25.63 12.33 12.32
C ASP A 318 -27.01 11.66 12.32
N SER A 319 -27.08 10.44 11.80
CA SER A 319 -28.31 9.63 11.76
C SER A 319 -28.57 8.88 13.08
N GLY A 320 -27.76 9.12 14.12
CA GLY A 320 -27.96 8.61 15.47
C GLY A 320 -27.18 7.33 15.83
N PHE A 321 -26.26 6.87 14.97
CA PHE A 321 -25.36 5.78 15.36
C PHE A 321 -24.30 6.26 16.35
N SER A 322 -23.91 5.38 17.26
CA SER A 322 -22.86 5.73 18.21
C SER A 322 -21.48 5.76 17.53
N SER A 323 -20.64 6.72 17.92
CA SER A 323 -19.21 6.75 17.60
C SER A 323 -18.48 5.44 17.96
N GLN A 324 -18.92 4.76 19.02
CA GLN A 324 -18.39 3.46 19.43
C GLN A 324 -18.64 2.40 18.34
N GLU A 325 -19.87 2.29 17.84
CA GLU A 325 -20.22 1.37 16.76
C GLU A 325 -19.46 1.70 15.48
N LEU A 326 -19.34 2.99 15.15
CA LEU A 326 -18.61 3.44 13.97
C LEU A 326 -17.10 3.16 14.07
N GLY A 327 -16.51 3.30 15.27
CA GLY A 327 -15.12 2.90 15.53
C GLY A 327 -14.89 1.41 15.29
N PHE A 328 -15.83 0.57 15.73
CA PHE A 328 -15.78 -0.87 15.49
C PHE A 328 -15.96 -1.21 14.00
N TRP A 329 -17.02 -0.69 13.35
CA TRP A 329 -17.33 -1.02 11.95
C TRP A 329 -16.33 -0.43 10.96
N CYS A 330 -16.10 0.88 11.01
CA CYS A 330 -15.26 1.59 10.04
C CYS A 330 -13.76 1.44 10.35
N GLY A 331 -13.41 1.30 11.62
CA GLY A 331 -12.01 1.19 12.03
C GLY A 331 -11.47 -0.23 12.03
N MET A 332 -12.20 -1.18 12.62
CA MET A 332 -11.72 -2.56 12.79
C MET A 332 -12.22 -3.47 11.66
N VAL A 333 -13.54 -3.65 11.54
CA VAL A 333 -14.14 -4.60 10.60
C VAL A 333 -13.78 -4.24 9.16
N ALA A 334 -13.96 -2.98 8.78
CA ALA A 334 -13.67 -2.51 7.43
C ALA A 334 -12.19 -2.70 7.03
N MET A 335 -11.25 -2.54 7.97
CA MET A 335 -9.83 -2.73 7.69
C MET A 335 -9.49 -4.20 7.43
N CYS A 336 -10.08 -5.14 8.18
CA CYS A 336 -9.93 -6.59 7.93
C CYS A 336 -10.40 -6.96 6.52
N PHE A 337 -11.57 -6.44 6.10
CA PHE A 337 -12.08 -6.68 4.76
C PHE A 337 -11.26 -5.99 3.67
N SER A 338 -10.69 -4.81 3.94
CA SER A 338 -9.73 -4.18 3.03
C SER A 338 -8.46 -5.02 2.84
N ILE A 339 -7.95 -5.66 3.90
CA ILE A 339 -6.82 -6.61 3.80
C ILE A 339 -7.23 -7.83 2.96
N ALA A 340 -8.39 -8.42 3.25
CA ALA A 340 -8.91 -9.56 2.50
C ALA A 340 -9.08 -9.24 1.00
N GLY A 341 -9.61 -8.05 0.69
CA GLY A 341 -9.72 -7.55 -0.68
C GLY A 341 -8.35 -7.40 -1.35
N SER A 342 -7.38 -6.78 -0.68
CA SER A 342 -6.02 -6.66 -1.23
C SER A 342 -5.36 -8.03 -1.49
N ALA A 343 -5.55 -8.99 -0.58
CA ALA A 343 -5.03 -10.35 -0.71
C ALA A 343 -5.68 -11.10 -1.89
N LEU A 344 -7.01 -11.03 -2.03
CA LEU A 344 -7.72 -11.60 -3.18
C LEU A 344 -7.27 -10.94 -4.49
N GLY A 345 -7.09 -9.62 -4.49
CA GLY A 345 -6.56 -8.89 -5.65
C GLY A 345 -5.19 -9.41 -6.08
N GLY A 346 -4.27 -9.59 -5.12
CA GLY A 346 -2.96 -10.17 -5.39
C GLY A 346 -3.04 -11.58 -5.98
N ALA A 347 -3.89 -12.44 -5.39
CA ALA A 347 -4.11 -13.81 -5.88
C ALA A 347 -4.76 -13.86 -7.28
N LEU A 348 -5.60 -12.89 -7.63
CA LEU A 348 -6.21 -12.82 -8.96
C LEU A 348 -5.21 -12.40 -10.04
N ILE A 349 -4.29 -11.49 -9.73
CA ILE A 349 -3.21 -11.10 -10.65
C ILE A 349 -2.23 -12.25 -10.87
N SER A 350 -1.83 -12.96 -9.80
CA SER A 350 -0.86 -14.06 -9.90
C SER A 350 -1.34 -15.20 -10.80
N ARG A 351 -2.67 -15.36 -10.96
CA ARG A 351 -3.29 -16.29 -11.93
C ARG A 351 -3.25 -15.82 -13.39
N LYS A 352 -2.28 -14.95 -13.75
CA LYS A 352 -2.07 -14.39 -15.10
C LYS A 352 -3.28 -13.64 -15.68
N ARG A 353 -4.17 -13.10 -14.84
CA ARG A 353 -5.25 -12.22 -15.31
C ARG A 353 -4.69 -10.82 -15.56
N SER A 354 -5.09 -10.19 -16.65
CA SER A 354 -4.71 -8.79 -16.95
C SER A 354 -5.20 -7.86 -15.82
N ALA A 355 -4.28 -7.12 -15.21
CA ALA A 355 -4.58 -6.15 -14.15
C ALA A 355 -5.61 -5.11 -14.61
N LEU A 356 -5.50 -4.66 -15.87
CA LEU A 356 -6.43 -3.70 -16.48
C LEU A 356 -7.88 -4.25 -16.51
N SER A 357 -8.06 -5.52 -16.89
CA SER A 357 -9.37 -6.17 -16.93
C SER A 357 -9.98 -6.34 -15.52
N LEU A 358 -9.13 -6.68 -14.54
CA LEU A 358 -9.53 -6.81 -13.15
C LEU A 358 -9.92 -5.47 -12.51
N VAL A 359 -9.18 -4.38 -12.78
CA VAL A 359 -9.59 -3.04 -12.36
C VAL A 359 -10.92 -2.69 -13.00
N LYS A 360 -11.09 -2.88 -14.31
CA LYS A 360 -12.32 -2.53 -15.03
C LYS A 360 -13.55 -3.19 -14.41
N THR A 361 -13.48 -4.50 -14.12
CA THR A 361 -14.58 -5.23 -13.48
C THR A 361 -14.82 -4.77 -12.04
N SER A 362 -13.76 -4.54 -11.27
CA SER A 362 -13.86 -4.09 -9.87
C SER A 362 -14.41 -2.67 -9.73
N LEU A 363 -14.08 -1.77 -10.68
CA LEU A 363 -14.66 -0.42 -10.71
C LEU A 363 -16.17 -0.43 -10.98
N ILE A 364 -16.66 -1.38 -11.77
CA ILE A 364 -18.11 -1.57 -11.98
C ILE A 364 -18.78 -2.03 -10.68
N TRP A 365 -18.19 -3.00 -9.99
CA TRP A 365 -18.69 -3.42 -8.66
C TRP A 365 -18.66 -2.29 -7.64
N ARG A 366 -17.66 -1.39 -7.72
CA ARG A 366 -17.62 -0.20 -6.87
C ARG A 366 -18.74 0.80 -7.18
N LEU A 367 -19.14 0.96 -8.44
CA LEU A 367 -20.32 1.78 -8.76
C LEU A 367 -21.60 1.21 -8.15
N ILE A 368 -21.76 -0.12 -8.17
CA ILE A 368 -22.90 -0.78 -7.52
C ILE A 368 -22.87 -0.53 -6.01
N SER A 369 -21.70 -0.66 -5.38
CA SER A 369 -21.51 -0.39 -3.94
C SER A 369 -21.82 1.07 -3.56
N LEU A 370 -21.32 2.04 -4.33
CA LEU A 370 -21.61 3.46 -4.12
C LEU A 370 -23.08 3.82 -4.39
N GLY A 371 -23.68 3.20 -5.41
CA GLY A 371 -25.11 3.33 -5.70
C GLY A 371 -25.95 2.80 -4.54
N PHE A 372 -25.56 1.65 -3.98
CA PHE A 372 -26.20 1.08 -2.79
C PHE A 372 -26.09 2.00 -1.57
N GLN A 373 -24.92 2.59 -1.31
CA GLN A 373 -24.77 3.62 -0.26
C GLN A 373 -25.66 4.84 -0.50
N THR A 374 -25.77 5.31 -1.74
CA THR A 374 -26.63 6.44 -2.11
C THR A 374 -28.11 6.12 -1.88
N ILE A 375 -28.54 4.88 -2.17
CA ILE A 375 -29.91 4.42 -1.86
C ILE A 375 -30.14 4.37 -0.34
N ILE A 376 -29.15 3.88 0.44
CA ILE A 376 -29.24 3.89 1.91
C ILE A 376 -29.48 5.30 2.42
N LEU A 377 -28.75 6.29 1.92
CA LEU A 377 -28.93 7.71 2.26
C LEU A 377 -30.34 8.23 1.99
N LEU A 378 -30.93 7.86 0.85
CA LEU A 378 -32.30 8.27 0.49
C LEU A 378 -33.38 7.59 1.34
N MET A 379 -33.14 6.33 1.72
CA MET A 379 -34.07 5.51 2.50
C MET A 379 -33.85 5.65 4.02
N PHE A 380 -32.86 6.42 4.45
CA PHE A 380 -32.52 6.60 5.86
C PHE A 380 -33.52 7.51 6.58
N THR A 381 -34.70 6.96 6.88
CA THR A 381 -35.76 7.66 7.62
C THR A 381 -35.84 7.23 9.08
N SER A 382 -35.28 6.06 9.43
CA SER A 382 -35.34 5.48 10.79
C SER A 382 -34.22 4.47 11.02
N THR A 383 -33.72 4.38 12.26
CA THR A 383 -32.70 3.41 12.74
C THR A 383 -33.29 2.00 12.86
N SER A 384 -33.84 1.47 11.77
CA SER A 384 -34.28 0.08 11.70
C SER A 384 -33.08 -0.87 11.66
N SER A 385 -33.23 -2.06 12.25
CA SER A 385 -32.18 -3.10 12.26
C SER A 385 -31.73 -3.49 10.84
N VAL A 386 -32.65 -3.46 9.87
CA VAL A 386 -32.36 -3.77 8.45
C VAL A 386 -31.44 -2.71 7.85
N LEU A 387 -31.71 -1.44 8.10
CA LEU A 387 -30.93 -0.33 7.55
C LEU A 387 -29.55 -0.23 8.18
N LYS A 388 -29.44 -0.55 9.48
CA LYS A 388 -28.16 -0.74 10.17
C LYS A 388 -27.34 -1.87 9.51
N ALA A 389 -27.95 -3.04 9.28
CA ALA A 389 -27.28 -4.15 8.61
C ALA A 389 -26.83 -3.78 7.18
N ALA A 390 -27.68 -3.07 6.43
CA ALA A 390 -27.36 -2.56 5.10
C ALA A 390 -26.17 -1.59 5.13
N ALA A 391 -26.14 -0.66 6.09
CA ALA A 391 -25.03 0.29 6.26
C ALA A 391 -23.71 -0.44 6.55
N ILE A 392 -23.71 -1.40 7.49
CA ILE A 392 -22.52 -2.23 7.81
C ILE A 392 -22.05 -2.99 6.58
N PHE A 393 -22.97 -3.66 5.87
CA PHE A 393 -22.66 -4.39 4.66
C PHE A 393 -22.05 -3.48 3.59
N SER A 394 -22.59 -2.27 3.42
CA SER A 394 -22.06 -1.29 2.46
C SER A 394 -20.62 -0.87 2.79
N ILE A 395 -20.31 -0.64 4.07
CA ILE A 395 -18.95 -0.29 4.53
C ILE A 395 -17.98 -1.44 4.24
N ILE A 396 -18.37 -2.66 4.59
CA ILE A 396 -17.58 -3.87 4.37
C ILE A 396 -17.29 -4.05 2.87
N LEU A 397 -18.33 -4.00 2.04
CA LEU A 397 -18.22 -4.16 0.60
C LEU A 397 -17.32 -3.08 -0.01
N GLN A 398 -17.50 -1.82 0.40
CA GLN A 398 -16.71 -0.70 -0.10
C GLN A 398 -15.23 -0.86 0.23
N HIS A 399 -14.88 -1.20 1.47
CA HIS A 399 -13.49 -1.38 1.87
C HIS A 399 -12.83 -2.61 1.25
N PHE A 400 -13.59 -3.70 1.06
CA PHE A 400 -13.13 -4.89 0.33
C PHE A 400 -12.78 -4.55 -1.13
N LEU A 401 -13.70 -3.88 -1.83
CA LEU A 401 -13.48 -3.42 -3.21
C LEU A 401 -12.32 -2.42 -3.29
N ALA A 402 -12.23 -1.47 -2.36
CA ALA A 402 -11.12 -0.52 -2.27
C ALA A 402 -9.76 -1.23 -2.13
N GLY A 403 -9.70 -2.28 -1.31
CA GLY A 403 -8.52 -3.13 -1.15
C GLY A 403 -8.08 -3.80 -2.45
N MET A 404 -9.02 -4.43 -3.18
CA MET A 404 -8.76 -5.05 -4.48
C MET A 404 -8.31 -4.04 -5.53
N ILE A 405 -9.07 -2.94 -5.71
CA ILE A 405 -8.80 -1.91 -6.72
C ILE A 405 -7.44 -1.26 -6.50
N THR A 406 -7.05 -1.03 -5.24
CA THR A 406 -5.72 -0.51 -4.90
C THR A 406 -4.62 -1.46 -5.34
N THR A 407 -4.73 -2.76 -5.02
CA THR A 407 -3.73 -3.76 -5.44
C THR A 407 -3.58 -3.80 -6.95
N PHE A 408 -4.70 -3.84 -7.69
CA PHE A 408 -4.67 -3.85 -9.15
C PHE A 408 -4.07 -2.56 -9.73
N THR A 409 -4.38 -1.41 -9.14
CA THR A 409 -3.84 -0.11 -9.56
C THR A 409 -2.33 -0.04 -9.37
N PHE A 410 -1.82 -0.52 -8.23
CA PHE A 410 -0.38 -0.59 -7.98
C PHE A 410 0.34 -1.54 -8.95
N SER A 411 -0.31 -2.63 -9.36
CA SER A 411 0.22 -3.48 -10.42
C SER A 411 0.28 -2.77 -11.78
N ILE A 412 -0.73 -1.98 -12.15
CA ILE A 412 -0.69 -1.16 -13.38
C ILE A 412 0.43 -0.11 -13.31
N MET A 413 0.61 0.56 -12.16
CA MET A 413 1.70 1.51 -11.96
C MET A 413 3.08 0.85 -12.12
N MET A 414 3.24 -0.37 -11.59
CA MET A 414 4.48 -1.14 -11.72
C MET A 414 4.74 -1.54 -13.17
N GLN A 415 3.73 -2.04 -13.89
CA GLN A 415 3.83 -2.38 -15.32
C GLN A 415 4.15 -1.16 -16.19
N CYS A 416 3.60 0.01 -15.86
CA CYS A 416 3.94 1.26 -16.53
C CYS A 416 5.40 1.66 -16.24
N THR A 417 5.84 1.49 -15.00
CA THR A 417 7.22 1.83 -14.58
C THR A 417 8.26 0.93 -15.23
N GLN A 418 7.98 -0.35 -15.41
CA GLN A 418 8.89 -1.31 -16.07
C GLN A 418 9.19 -0.94 -17.54
N LYS A 419 8.43 -0.02 -18.15
CA LYS A 419 8.69 0.51 -19.50
C LYS A 419 9.69 1.67 -19.52
N ALA A 420 9.99 2.25 -18.36
CA ALA A 420 10.98 3.30 -18.21
C ALA A 420 12.39 2.70 -18.16
N ALA A 421 13.40 3.48 -18.56
CA ALA A 421 14.80 3.07 -18.44
C ALA A 421 15.17 2.82 -16.98
N GLU A 422 16.02 1.82 -16.71
CA GLU A 422 16.34 1.32 -15.36
C GLU A 422 16.80 2.43 -14.41
N ASN A 423 17.55 3.40 -14.94
CA ASN A 423 18.06 4.57 -14.20
C ASN A 423 16.96 5.54 -13.71
N ILE A 424 15.76 5.51 -14.29
CA ILE A 424 14.64 6.40 -13.93
C ILE A 424 13.42 5.67 -13.34
N GLN A 425 13.44 4.33 -13.25
CA GLN A 425 12.29 3.54 -12.78
C GLN A 425 11.85 3.90 -11.36
N ALA A 426 12.78 4.03 -10.42
CA ALA A 426 12.48 4.38 -9.02
C ALA A 426 11.82 5.77 -8.91
N THR A 427 12.36 6.75 -9.64
CA THR A 427 11.81 8.12 -9.74
C THR A 427 10.42 8.11 -10.36
N HIS A 428 10.23 7.33 -11.43
CA HIS A 428 8.95 7.21 -12.13
C HIS A 428 7.85 6.60 -11.25
N TYR A 429 8.14 5.50 -10.54
CA TYR A 429 7.17 4.90 -9.61
C TYR A 429 6.79 5.87 -8.50
N SER A 430 7.78 6.53 -7.89
CA SER A 430 7.58 7.52 -6.82
C SER A 430 6.73 8.71 -7.28
N PHE A 431 6.92 9.15 -8.52
CA PHE A 431 6.10 10.19 -9.13
C PHE A 431 4.64 9.77 -9.28
N LEU A 432 4.37 8.57 -9.82
CA LEU A 432 3.01 8.03 -9.93
C LEU A 432 2.34 7.89 -8.54
N ALA A 433 3.08 7.38 -7.55
CA ALA A 433 2.58 7.22 -6.18
C ALA A 433 2.26 8.57 -5.51
N THR A 434 3.07 9.61 -5.78
CA THR A 434 2.82 10.96 -5.25
C THR A 434 1.53 11.55 -5.81
N VAL A 435 1.30 11.40 -7.12
CA VAL A 435 0.06 11.86 -7.77
C VAL A 435 -1.16 11.08 -7.26
N GLU A 436 -0.99 9.79 -6.99
CA GLU A 436 -2.02 8.94 -6.39
C GLU A 436 -2.46 9.42 -4.99
N VAL A 437 -1.48 9.74 -4.13
CA VAL A 437 -1.73 10.28 -2.79
C VAL A 437 -2.36 11.67 -2.87
N LEU A 438 -1.88 12.51 -3.80
CA LEU A 438 -2.44 13.85 -4.02
C LEU A 438 -3.93 13.77 -4.35
N GLY A 439 -4.34 12.88 -5.26
CA GLY A 439 -5.76 12.68 -5.61
C GLY A 439 -6.62 12.30 -4.40
N LYS A 440 -6.13 11.40 -3.54
CA LYS A 440 -6.83 11.01 -2.31
C LYS A 440 -7.01 12.16 -1.32
N LEU A 441 -5.92 12.86 -1.01
CA LEU A 441 -5.89 13.87 0.04
C LEU A 441 -6.70 15.10 -0.35
N THR A 442 -6.53 15.57 -1.59
CA THR A 442 -7.24 16.75 -2.12
C THR A 442 -8.75 16.54 -2.09
N PHE A 443 -9.25 15.41 -2.59
CA PHE A 443 -10.68 15.18 -2.63
C PHE A 443 -11.27 14.89 -1.25
N SER A 444 -10.55 14.18 -0.38
CA SER A 444 -10.98 13.98 1.00
C SER A 444 -11.13 15.32 1.73
N ALA A 445 -10.22 16.28 1.49
CA ALA A 445 -10.29 17.62 2.08
C ALA A 445 -11.48 18.45 1.60
N VAL A 446 -11.79 18.40 0.29
CA VAL A 446 -12.89 19.16 -0.32
C VAL A 446 -14.26 18.53 -0.05
N SER A 447 -14.33 17.20 0.14
CA SER A 447 -15.60 16.48 0.30
C SER A 447 -16.47 16.98 1.47
N GLY A 448 -15.85 17.43 2.57
CA GLY A 448 -16.57 18.01 3.70
C GLY A 448 -17.24 19.35 3.39
N GLY A 449 -16.55 20.25 2.69
CA GLY A 449 -17.13 21.53 2.26
C GLY A 449 -18.26 21.37 1.24
N LEU A 450 -18.15 20.35 0.38
CA LEU A 450 -19.22 19.99 -0.53
C LEU A 450 -20.48 19.54 0.24
N VAL A 451 -20.33 18.65 1.23
CA VAL A 451 -21.47 18.18 2.04
C VAL A 451 -22.10 19.31 2.85
N ASP A 452 -21.30 20.21 3.44
CA ASP A 452 -21.83 21.40 4.13
C ASP A 452 -22.63 22.31 3.18
N ALA A 453 -22.19 22.45 1.91
CA ALA A 453 -22.81 23.37 0.95
C ALA A 453 -24.08 22.83 0.27
N VAL A 454 -24.10 21.55 -0.11
CA VAL A 454 -25.20 20.96 -0.90
C VAL A 454 -25.90 19.78 -0.19
N GLY A 455 -25.43 19.37 0.98
CA GLY A 455 -25.94 18.22 1.72
C GLY A 455 -25.38 16.87 1.27
N PHE A 456 -25.70 15.81 2.01
CA PHE A 456 -25.17 14.48 1.76
C PHE A 456 -25.66 13.88 0.43
N VAL A 457 -26.96 13.94 0.13
CA VAL A 457 -27.54 13.26 -1.05
C VAL A 457 -26.92 13.78 -2.36
N PRO A 458 -26.88 15.09 -2.66
CA PRO A 458 -26.23 15.58 -3.88
C PRO A 458 -24.73 15.28 -3.92
N SER A 459 -24.05 15.32 -2.76
CA SER A 459 -22.64 14.98 -2.66
C SER A 459 -22.36 13.52 -3.04
N PHE A 460 -23.19 12.58 -2.61
CA PHE A 460 -23.06 11.17 -2.97
C PHE A 460 -23.36 10.89 -4.44
N PHE A 461 -24.31 11.60 -5.05
CA PHE A 461 -24.49 11.57 -6.50
C PHE A 461 -23.25 12.09 -7.24
N LEU A 462 -22.61 13.15 -6.75
CA LEU A 462 -21.33 13.62 -7.30
C LEU A 462 -20.22 12.58 -7.12
N PHE A 463 -20.13 11.91 -5.97
CA PHE A 463 -19.17 10.82 -5.76
C PHE A 463 -19.39 9.65 -6.73
N LEU A 464 -20.65 9.29 -6.98
CA LEU A 464 -21.03 8.27 -7.96
C LEU A 464 -20.69 8.70 -9.39
N LEU A 465 -20.93 9.97 -9.75
CA LEU A 465 -20.57 10.55 -11.04
C LEU A 465 -19.05 10.51 -11.25
N LEU A 466 -18.27 10.97 -10.26
CA LEU A 466 -16.81 10.94 -10.31
C LEU A 466 -16.31 9.51 -10.47
N SER A 467 -16.85 8.56 -9.70
CA SER A 467 -16.50 7.14 -9.86
C SER A 467 -16.88 6.60 -11.26
N SER A 468 -17.97 7.08 -11.86
CA SER A 468 -18.42 6.67 -13.19
C SER A 468 -17.49 7.17 -14.29
N LEU A 469 -16.97 8.40 -14.15
CA LEU A 469 -15.95 8.95 -15.04
C LEU A 469 -14.68 8.07 -15.05
N THR A 470 -14.30 7.49 -13.91
CA THR A 470 -13.15 6.57 -13.83
C THR A 470 -13.38 5.28 -14.64
N VAL A 471 -14.61 4.77 -14.67
CA VAL A 471 -15.01 3.60 -15.48
C VAL A 471 -14.98 3.92 -16.97
N ILE A 472 -15.38 5.12 -17.36
CA ILE A 472 -15.29 5.57 -18.76
C ILE A 472 -13.83 5.73 -19.17
N HIS A 473 -13.01 6.35 -18.31
CA HIS A 473 -11.59 6.54 -18.56
C HIS A 473 -10.86 5.21 -18.76
N ILE A 474 -11.12 4.21 -17.91
CA ILE A 474 -10.46 2.89 -18.04
C ILE A 474 -10.85 2.14 -19.31
N ARG A 475 -12.05 2.37 -19.86
CA ARG A 475 -12.46 1.80 -21.14
C ARG A 475 -11.68 2.36 -22.32
N ARG A 476 -11.12 3.56 -22.18
CA ARG A 476 -10.25 4.22 -23.17
C ARG A 476 -8.76 3.97 -22.92
N ALA A 477 -8.43 2.91 -22.17
CA ALA A 477 -7.04 2.55 -21.94
C ALA A 477 -6.32 2.27 -23.27
N PRO A 478 -5.14 2.88 -23.51
CA PRO A 478 -4.38 2.62 -24.72
C PRO A 478 -3.78 1.21 -24.69
N VAL A 479 -3.52 0.65 -25.88
CA VAL A 479 -2.87 -0.66 -26.03
C VAL A 479 -1.49 -0.69 -25.35
N THR A 480 -0.85 0.48 -25.20
CA THR A 480 0.41 0.59 -24.47
C THR A 480 0.26 0.30 -22.97
N VAL A 481 -0.94 0.18 -22.41
CA VAL A 481 -1.19 -0.13 -20.98
C VAL A 481 -1.79 -1.52 -20.78
N SER A 482 -2.42 -2.11 -21.81
CA SER A 482 -2.90 -3.50 -21.81
C SER A 482 -1.76 -4.50 -21.90
#